data_AF-A0A6I4TS89-F1
#
_entry.id   AF-A0A6I4TS89-F1
#
_cell.length_a   1.000
_cell.length_b   1.000
_cell.length_c   1.000
_cell.angle_alpha   90.00
_cell.angle_beta   90.00
_cell.angle_gamma   90.00
#
_symmetry.space_group_name_H-M   'P 1'
#
loop_
_entity.id
_entity.type
_entity.pdbx_description
1 polymer ?
#
loop_
_entity_poly.entity_id
_entity_poly.type
_entity_poly.pdbx_seq_one_letter_code
_entity_poly.pdbx_strand_id
1 'polypeptide(L)'
;MRASRHTALIAAAALGLMVSACQQSEAEREVKDQADAIEESYDAEADLQESLAQSAPDEAAVKAEADKLREQGDAERKHLDNMAEELRETQ
;
A
#
# COMPACT_ATOMS: atom_id res chain seq x y z
N MET A 1 37.87 28.54 15.73
CA MET A 1 36.74 28.95 16.59
C MET A 1 35.86 29.91 15.81
N ARG A 2 34.67 29.49 15.37
CA ARG A 2 33.62 30.39 14.87
C ARG A 2 32.34 30.04 15.62
N ALA A 3 31.85 31.04 16.33
CA ALA A 3 30.79 30.96 17.31
C ALA A 3 29.41 30.76 16.67
N SER A 4 28.58 30.04 17.41
CA SER A 4 27.14 29.86 17.24
C SER A 4 26.42 31.21 17.16
N ARG A 5 25.44 31.32 16.26
CA ARG A 5 24.46 32.42 16.22
C ARG A 5 23.07 31.81 16.16
N HIS A 6 22.39 31.89 17.29
CA HIS A 6 20.99 31.53 17.43
C HIS A 6 20.12 32.48 16.61
N THR A 7 19.16 31.94 15.87
CA THR A 7 17.95 32.66 15.48
C THR A 7 16.81 31.66 15.58
N ALA A 8 16.07 31.79 16.68
CA ALA A 8 14.74 31.25 16.89
C ALA A 8 13.77 31.75 15.81
N LEU A 9 12.63 31.07 15.69
CA LEU A 9 11.32 31.47 15.12
C LEU A 9 10.76 30.25 14.36
N ILE A 10 9.51 29.82 14.42
CA ILE A 10 8.33 30.10 15.24
C ILE A 10 7.30 29.04 14.77
N ALA A 11 6.45 28.59 15.69
CA ALA A 11 5.06 28.16 15.50
C ALA A 11 4.67 27.18 14.36
N ALA A 12 4.05 26.09 14.81
CA ALA A 12 2.67 25.71 14.45
C ALA A 12 2.30 25.61 12.97
N ALA A 13 2.34 24.37 12.47
CA ALA A 13 1.27 23.84 11.63
C ALA A 13 1.04 22.40 12.15
N ALA A 14 0.03 22.05 12.96
CA ALA A 14 -1.35 22.52 12.94
C ALA A 14 -1.90 22.67 11.51
N LEU A 15 -1.48 21.78 10.62
CA LEU A 15 -2.33 21.27 9.54
C LEU A 15 -3.37 20.38 10.25
N GLY A 16 -4.39 20.92 10.91
CA GLY A 16 -5.29 21.91 10.36
C GLY A 16 -6.30 21.15 9.52
N LEU A 17 -7.22 20.50 10.23
CA LEU A 17 -8.43 19.79 9.77
C LEU A 17 -9.26 20.66 8.82
N MET A 18 -8.84 20.77 7.56
CA MET A 18 -9.45 21.67 6.58
C MET A 18 -9.39 21.08 5.16
N VAL A 19 -9.57 19.76 5.01
CA VAL A 19 -10.05 19.21 3.73
C VAL A 19 -11.42 18.63 3.99
N SER A 20 -12.38 19.53 3.88
CA SER A 20 -13.80 19.25 3.73
C SER A 20 -14.03 18.08 2.77
N ALA A 21 -14.69 17.06 3.31
CA ALA A 21 -15.35 15.98 2.62
C ALA A 21 -16.12 16.45 1.37
N CYS A 22 -15.52 16.31 0.20
CA CYS A 22 -16.21 16.44 -1.07
C CYS A 22 -15.89 15.22 -1.94
N GLN A 23 -16.50 14.09 -1.56
CA GLN A 23 -16.70 12.86 -2.35
C GLN A 23 -15.43 12.03 -2.66
N GLN A 24 -15.20 10.95 -1.87
CA GLN A 24 -13.97 10.15 -1.77
C GLN A 24 -12.80 10.99 -1.26
N SER A 25 -12.43 10.83 0.02
CA SER A 25 -11.31 11.59 0.58
C SER A 25 -10.02 11.23 -0.17
N GLU A 26 -9.13 12.20 -0.40
CA GLU A 26 -7.82 11.92 -1.02
C GLU A 26 -7.07 10.83 -0.25
N ALA A 27 -7.28 10.75 1.08
CA ALA A 27 -6.77 9.70 1.93
C ALA A 27 -7.33 8.30 1.60
N GLU A 28 -8.63 8.17 1.30
CA GLU A 28 -9.22 6.89 0.86
C GLU A 28 -8.59 6.44 -0.46
N ARG A 29 -8.42 7.36 -1.41
CA ARG A 29 -7.78 7.05 -2.70
C ARG A 29 -6.32 6.66 -2.53
N GLU A 30 -5.57 7.38 -1.72
CA GLU A 30 -4.16 7.07 -1.49
C GLU A 30 -3.97 5.67 -0.87
N VAL A 31 -4.84 5.25 0.06
CA VAL A 31 -4.80 3.89 0.63
C VAL A 31 -5.20 2.84 -0.41
N LYS A 32 -6.20 3.12 -1.25
CA LYS A 32 -6.61 2.21 -2.34
C LYS A 32 -5.53 2.06 -3.41
N ASP A 33 -4.90 3.16 -3.82
CA ASP A 33 -3.78 3.14 -4.76
C ASP A 33 -2.58 2.35 -4.18
N GLN A 34 -2.33 2.44 -2.87
CA GLN A 34 -1.35 1.59 -2.19
C GLN A 34 -1.76 0.12 -2.17
N ALA A 35 -3.05 -0.17 -1.94
CA ALA A 35 -3.59 -1.52 -1.94
C ALA A 35 -3.42 -2.19 -3.31
N ASP A 36 -3.75 -1.48 -4.38
CA ASP A 36 -3.58 -1.93 -5.77
C ASP A 36 -2.10 -2.14 -6.11
N ALA A 37 -1.22 -1.22 -5.71
CA ALA A 37 0.23 -1.37 -5.94
C ALA A 37 0.82 -2.59 -5.21
N ILE A 38 0.30 -2.93 -4.03
CA ILE A 38 0.69 -4.13 -3.29
C ILE A 38 0.19 -5.38 -4.02
N GLU A 39 -1.08 -5.44 -4.42
CA GLU A 39 -1.61 -6.56 -5.22
C GLU A 39 -0.77 -6.77 -6.49
N GLU A 40 -0.50 -5.70 -7.25
CA GLU A 40 0.29 -5.77 -8.48
C GLU A 40 1.71 -6.30 -8.22
N SER A 41 2.32 -5.96 -7.07
CA SER A 41 3.64 -6.50 -6.71
C SER A 41 3.61 -8.01 -6.42
N TYR A 42 2.58 -8.51 -5.73
CA TYR A 42 2.40 -9.94 -5.48
C TYR A 42 2.06 -10.70 -6.77
N ASP A 43 1.25 -10.11 -7.65
CA ASP A 43 0.94 -10.68 -8.96
C ASP A 43 2.19 -10.77 -9.83
N ALA A 44 3.04 -9.75 -9.84
CA ALA A 44 4.30 -9.78 -10.56
C ALA A 44 5.25 -10.87 -10.01
N GLU A 45 5.31 -11.05 -8.69
CA GLU A 45 6.07 -12.14 -8.07
C GLU A 45 5.49 -13.52 -8.43
N ALA A 46 4.16 -13.65 -8.43
CA ALA A 46 3.48 -14.88 -8.83
C ALA A 46 3.75 -15.21 -10.31
N ASP A 47 3.73 -14.21 -11.20
CA ASP A 47 4.05 -14.38 -12.63
C ASP A 47 5.50 -14.81 -12.85
N LEU A 48 6.44 -14.25 -12.07
CA LEU A 48 7.83 -14.71 -12.07
C LEU A 48 7.90 -16.17 -11.61
N GLN A 49 7.21 -16.54 -10.54
CA GLN A 49 7.19 -17.91 -10.03
C GLN A 49 6.58 -18.90 -11.04
N GLU A 50 5.49 -18.51 -11.70
CA GLU A 50 4.85 -19.30 -12.76
C GLU A 50 5.74 -19.43 -14.01
N SER A 51 6.50 -18.39 -14.36
CA SER A 51 7.49 -18.46 -15.44
C SER A 51 8.61 -19.47 -15.13
N LEU A 52 9.04 -19.56 -13.87
CA LEU A 52 10.03 -20.54 -13.40
C LEU A 52 9.44 -21.96 -13.36
N ALA A 53 8.15 -22.09 -13.07
CA ALA A 53 7.44 -23.38 -12.98
C ALA A 53 7.56 -24.20 -14.27
N GLN A 54 7.57 -23.54 -15.44
CA GLN A 54 7.66 -24.20 -16.76
C GLN A 54 8.94 -25.03 -16.95
N SER A 55 9.99 -24.75 -16.17
CA SER A 55 11.25 -25.49 -16.19
C SER A 55 11.51 -26.26 -14.88
N ALA A 56 10.57 -26.26 -13.95
CA ALA A 56 10.72 -26.86 -12.64
C ALA A 56 10.49 -28.38 -12.68
N PRO A 57 11.22 -29.18 -11.88
CA PRO A 57 10.96 -30.61 -11.72
C PRO A 57 9.56 -30.92 -11.16
N ASP A 58 8.99 -29.97 -10.41
CA ASP A 58 7.66 -30.07 -9.80
C ASP A 58 6.87 -28.77 -10.09
N GLU A 59 6.37 -28.67 -11.32
CA GLU A 59 5.57 -27.52 -11.79
C GLU A 59 4.34 -27.26 -10.90
N ALA A 60 3.72 -28.32 -10.37
CA ALA A 60 2.50 -28.20 -9.57
C ALA A 60 2.78 -27.52 -8.23
N ALA A 61 3.88 -27.86 -7.55
CA ALA A 61 4.28 -27.21 -6.32
C ALA A 61 4.59 -25.71 -6.54
N VAL A 62 5.29 -25.37 -7.62
CA VAL A 62 5.64 -23.98 -7.93
C VAL A 62 4.40 -23.15 -8.31
N LYS A 63 3.44 -23.74 -9.05
CA LYS A 63 2.14 -23.09 -9.32
C LYS A 63 1.34 -22.85 -8.04
N ALA A 64 1.33 -23.80 -7.11
CA ALA A 64 0.66 -23.61 -5.82
C ALA A 64 1.29 -22.48 -5.00
N GLU A 65 2.60 -22.26 -5.10
CA GLU A 65 3.26 -21.09 -4.49
C GLU A 65 2.88 -19.78 -5.18
N ALA A 66 2.80 -19.75 -6.51
CA ALA A 66 2.34 -18.59 -7.26
C ALA A 66 0.88 -18.23 -6.89
N ASP A 67 -0.02 -19.21 -6.83
CA ASP A 67 -1.41 -19.01 -6.42
C ASP A 67 -1.50 -18.47 -5.00
N LYS A 68 -0.65 -18.95 -4.08
CA LYS A 68 -0.59 -18.43 -2.71
C LYS A 68 -0.11 -16.99 -2.65
N LEU A 69 0.84 -16.58 -3.49
CA LEU A 69 1.28 -15.19 -3.59
C LEU A 69 0.12 -14.29 -4.04
N ARG A 70 -0.64 -14.72 -5.06
CA ARG A 70 -1.84 -14.00 -5.50
C ARG A 70 -2.85 -13.89 -4.37
N GLU A 71 -3.18 -14.99 -3.69
CA GLU A 71 -4.10 -14.97 -2.54
C GLU A 71 -3.62 -14.04 -1.41
N GLN A 72 -2.31 -13.91 -1.18
CA GLN A 72 -1.74 -13.00 -0.19
C GLN A 72 -1.90 -11.53 -0.58
N GLY A 73 -1.53 -11.16 -1.81
CA GLY A 73 -1.73 -9.80 -2.32
C GLY A 73 -3.20 -9.40 -2.30
N ASP A 74 -4.05 -10.34 -2.69
CA ASP A 74 -5.50 -10.17 -2.76
C ASP A 74 -6.15 -10.01 -1.37
N ALA A 75 -5.60 -10.68 -0.34
CA ALA A 75 -6.00 -10.51 1.05
C ALA A 75 -5.52 -9.17 1.63
N GLU A 76 -4.29 -8.74 1.32
CA GLU A 76 -3.74 -7.47 1.78
C GLU A 76 -4.47 -6.28 1.14
N ARG A 77 -4.79 -6.35 -0.16
CA ARG A 77 -5.63 -5.37 -0.83
C ARG A 77 -6.97 -5.22 -0.12
N LYS A 78 -7.67 -6.34 0.12
CA LYS A 78 -8.96 -6.34 0.83
C LYS A 78 -8.85 -5.74 2.23
N HIS A 79 -7.76 -6.03 2.95
CA HIS A 79 -7.53 -5.45 4.27
C HIS A 79 -7.39 -3.92 4.21
N LEU A 80 -6.58 -3.42 3.27
CA LEU A 80 -6.38 -1.98 3.08
C LEU A 80 -7.62 -1.27 2.53
N ASP A 81 -8.36 -1.90 1.63
CA ASP A 81 -9.67 -1.42 1.14
C ASP A 81 -10.66 -1.24 2.30
N ASN A 82 -10.77 -2.24 3.17
CA ASN A 82 -11.64 -2.16 4.35
C ASN A 82 -11.20 -1.03 5.28
N MET A 83 -9.88 -0.87 5.51
CA MET A 83 -9.37 0.26 6.29
C MET A 83 -9.69 1.61 5.65
N ALA A 84 -9.58 1.72 4.32
CA ALA A 84 -9.93 2.92 3.58
C ALA A 84 -11.43 3.24 3.70
N GLU A 85 -12.29 2.22 3.67
CA GLU A 85 -13.73 2.37 3.89
C GLU A 85 -14.05 2.80 5.33
N GLU A 86 -13.43 2.20 6.35
CA GLU A 86 -13.59 2.61 7.75
C GLU A 86 -13.13 4.05 7.98
N LEU A 87 -12.03 4.48 7.35
CA LEU A 87 -11.54 5.87 7.37
C LEU A 87 -12.53 6.84 6.73
N ARG A 88 -13.31 6.39 5.75
CA ARG A 88 -14.39 7.18 5.14
C ARG A 88 -15.61 7.26 6.05
N GLU A 89 -15.99 6.17 6.72
CA GLU A 89 -17.15 6.13 7.63
C GLU A 89 -16.93 6.88 8.95
N THR A 90 -15.67 7.04 9.37
CA THR A 90 -15.29 7.76 10.58
C THR A 90 -15.11 9.28 10.37
N GLN A 91 -15.24 9.78 9.13
CA GLN A 91 -15.18 11.20 8.75
C GLN A 91 -16.58 11.79 8.48
#